data_AF-A0A4R6YPI9-F1
#
_entry.id   AF-A0A4R6YPI9-F1
#
_cell.length_a   1.000
_cell.length_b   1.000
_cell.length_c   1.000
_cell.angle_alpha   90.00
_cell.angle_beta   90.00
_cell.angle_gamma   90.00
#
_symmetry.space_group_name_H-M   'P 1'
#
loop_
_entity.id
_entity.type
_entity.pdbx_description
1 polymer ?
#
loop_
_entity_poly.entity_id
_entity_poly.type
_entity_poly.pdbx_seq_one_letter_code
_entity_poly.pdbx_strand_id
1 'polypeptide(L)'
;MSVSASVVIGPENAHCRYWAKVVRAGTALPVPSKVFRADDLPGPYLRIGDEELFPGDVLFEGEEVHPVRSHGWGYFAYVAGISGRPIQLEYDSSVKARLKELGLDKRLLAGSGQLAGLVRVAHALRAGMCPYTSELQHELGAVALDLVLPGAQPAHRERL
;
A
#
# COMPACT_ATOMS: atom_id res chain seq x y z
N MET A 1 19.42 6.01 -6.08
CA MET A 1 19.08 4.81 -6.88
C MET A 1 17.61 4.54 -6.60
N SER A 2 16.76 4.35 -7.61
CA SER A 2 15.36 3.98 -7.37
C SER A 2 15.36 2.53 -6.88
N VAL A 3 14.88 2.30 -5.67
CA VAL A 3 14.81 0.98 -5.06
C VAL A 3 13.49 0.34 -5.47
N SER A 4 13.54 -0.85 -6.08
CA SER A 4 12.36 -1.65 -6.42
C SER A 4 12.30 -2.90 -5.55
N ALA A 5 11.12 -3.50 -5.44
CA ALA A 5 10.90 -4.74 -4.69
C ALA A 5 10.13 -5.76 -5.53
N SER A 6 10.68 -6.95 -5.68
CA SER A 6 10.00 -8.07 -6.31
C SER A 6 9.01 -8.72 -5.35
N VAL A 7 7.80 -9.01 -5.83
CA VAL A 7 6.73 -9.67 -5.08
C VAL A 7 6.13 -10.80 -5.91
N VAL A 8 5.81 -11.90 -5.22
CA VAL A 8 5.11 -13.04 -5.82
C VAL A 8 3.62 -12.88 -5.59
N ILE A 9 2.86 -12.81 -6.67
CA ILE A 9 1.41 -12.69 -6.70
C ILE A 9 0.80 -14.07 -6.80
N GLY A 10 0.02 -14.47 -5.80
CA GLY A 10 -0.76 -15.71 -5.82
C GLY A 10 -1.57 -15.91 -4.54
N PRO A 11 -2.56 -16.81 -4.56
CA PRO A 11 -3.32 -17.16 -3.37
C PRO A 11 -2.46 -17.92 -2.36
N GLU A 12 -2.72 -17.73 -1.07
CA GLU A 12 -2.22 -18.61 -0.01
C GLU A 12 -2.79 -20.02 -0.19
N ASN A 13 -4.05 -20.14 -0.62
CA ASN A 13 -4.71 -21.40 -0.93
C ASN A 13 -5.19 -21.45 -2.40
N ALA A 14 -4.59 -22.33 -3.20
CA ALA A 14 -4.89 -22.49 -4.63
C ALA A 14 -6.36 -22.87 -4.95
N HIS A 15 -7.15 -23.29 -3.95
CA HIS A 15 -8.57 -23.58 -4.12
C HIS A 15 -9.49 -22.36 -3.90
N CYS A 16 -8.94 -21.24 -3.44
CA CYS A 16 -9.66 -20.01 -3.19
C CYS A 16 -9.68 -19.11 -4.43
N ARG A 17 -10.73 -18.29 -4.55
CA ARG A 17 -10.72 -17.21 -5.53
C ARG A 17 -9.72 -16.13 -5.09
N TYR A 18 -9.03 -15.57 -6.07
CA TYR A 18 -7.96 -14.62 -5.81
C TYR A 18 -7.94 -13.53 -6.88
N TRP A 19 -7.53 -12.33 -6.48
CA TRP A 19 -7.25 -11.24 -7.39
C TRP A 19 -6.10 -10.38 -6.87
N ALA A 20 -5.39 -9.73 -7.80
CA ALA A 20 -4.36 -8.75 -7.50
C ALA A 20 -4.43 -7.56 -8.46
N LYS A 21 -4.14 -6.36 -7.96
CA LYS A 21 -4.08 -5.11 -8.72
C LYS A 21 -2.99 -4.21 -8.16
N VAL A 22 -2.17 -3.61 -9.03
CA VAL A 22 -1.22 -2.56 -8.62
C VAL A 22 -1.76 -1.19 -8.99
N VAL A 23 -1.82 -0.30 -8.00
CA VAL A 23 -2.02 1.13 -8.23
C VAL A 23 -0.65 1.80 -8.30
N ARG A 24 -0.24 2.16 -9.51
CA ARG A 24 1.07 2.79 -9.74
C ARG A 24 1.15 4.16 -9.07
N ALA A 25 2.36 4.62 -8.73
CA ALA A 25 2.61 5.87 -8.01
C ALA A 25 1.89 7.09 -8.63
N GLY A 26 1.96 7.23 -9.96
CA GLY A 26 1.32 8.31 -10.70
C GLY A 26 -0.21 8.21 -10.86
N THR A 27 -0.82 7.11 -10.42
CA THR A 27 -2.27 6.90 -10.50
C THR A 27 -2.93 7.28 -9.18
N ALA A 28 -3.94 8.14 -9.20
CA ALA A 28 -4.65 8.55 -8.00
C ALA A 28 -5.33 7.35 -7.31
N LEU A 29 -5.14 7.23 -5.99
CA LEU A 29 -5.89 6.28 -5.17
C LEU A 29 -7.33 6.77 -4.96
N PRO A 30 -8.32 5.87 -4.96
CA PRO A 30 -9.71 6.23 -4.71
C PRO A 30 -9.90 6.71 -3.26
N VAL A 31 -10.98 7.47 -3.02
CA VAL A 31 -11.35 7.84 -1.65
C VAL A 31 -11.77 6.57 -0.89
N PRO A 32 -11.23 6.29 0.31
CA PRO A 32 -11.52 5.05 1.04
C PRO A 32 -13.00 4.74 1.27
N SER A 33 -13.86 5.74 1.40
CA SER A 33 -15.32 5.55 1.55
C SER A 33 -16.04 5.06 0.30
N LYS A 34 -15.35 5.01 -0.85
CA LYS A 34 -15.87 4.50 -2.12
C LYS A 34 -15.29 3.14 -2.51
N VAL A 35 -14.53 2.50 -1.63
CA VAL A 35 -13.83 1.25 -1.91
C VAL A 35 -14.47 0.11 -1.14
N PHE A 36 -15.07 -0.83 -1.87
CA PHE A 36 -15.77 -1.99 -1.33
C PHE A 36 -15.28 -3.31 -1.95
N ARG A 37 -14.75 -3.26 -3.18
CA ARG A 37 -14.31 -4.42 -3.96
C ARG A 37 -13.14 -4.05 -4.88
N ALA A 38 -12.55 -5.07 -5.51
CA ALA A 38 -11.44 -4.92 -6.45
C ALA A 38 -11.72 -3.93 -7.61
N ASP A 39 -12.94 -3.88 -8.13
CA ASP A 39 -13.34 -2.99 -9.22
C ASP A 39 -13.27 -1.50 -8.86
N ASP A 40 -13.34 -1.17 -7.56
CA ASP A 40 -13.27 0.22 -7.11
C ASP A 40 -11.82 0.74 -7.07
N LEU A 41 -10.83 -0.16 -7.22
CA LEU A 41 -9.42 0.19 -7.38
C LEU A 41 -9.10 0.43 -8.86
N PRO A 42 -8.23 1.39 -9.20
CA PRO A 42 -7.76 1.58 -10.57
C PRO A 42 -6.77 0.48 -10.97
N GLY A 43 -6.48 0.42 -12.28
CA GLY A 43 -5.51 -0.53 -12.85
C GLY A 43 -6.13 -1.86 -13.29
N PRO A 44 -5.41 -2.64 -14.11
CA PRO A 44 -5.86 -3.95 -14.57
C PRO A 44 -5.71 -5.00 -13.45
N TYR A 45 -6.44 -6.10 -13.60
CA TYR A 45 -6.16 -7.32 -12.85
C TYR A 45 -4.83 -7.93 -13.31
N LEU A 46 -4.01 -8.34 -12.35
CA LEU A 46 -2.74 -8.99 -12.61
C LEU A 46 -2.90 -10.51 -12.71
N ARG A 47 -1.96 -11.12 -13.41
CA ARG A 47 -1.83 -12.58 -13.45
C ARG A 47 -1.00 -13.04 -12.26
N ILE A 48 -1.22 -14.28 -11.84
CA ILE A 48 -0.35 -14.98 -10.88
C ILE A 48 1.07 -15.04 -11.46
N GLY A 49 2.08 -14.81 -10.62
CA GLY A 49 3.50 -14.78 -11.00
C GLY A 49 4.27 -13.68 -10.29
N ASP A 50 5.38 -13.27 -10.89
CA ASP A 50 6.23 -12.20 -10.33
C ASP A 50 5.77 -10.82 -10.80
N GLU A 51 5.81 -9.84 -9.91
CA GLU A 51 5.59 -8.43 -10.19
C GLU A 51 6.65 -7.59 -9.48
N GLU A 52 6.94 -6.42 -10.05
CA GLU A 52 7.92 -5.48 -9.50
C GLU A 52 7.21 -4.22 -9.00
N LEU A 53 7.43 -3.90 -7.72
CA LEU A 53 6.92 -2.68 -7.10
C LEU A 53 8.01 -1.62 -7.10
N PHE A 54 7.66 -0.45 -7.64
CA PHE A 54 8.51 0.75 -7.58
C PHE A 54 8.07 1.66 -6.43
N PRO A 55 8.90 2.65 -6.03
CA PRO A 55 8.53 3.58 -4.97
C PRO A 55 7.19 4.27 -5.26
N GLY A 56 6.25 4.19 -4.32
CA GLY A 56 4.91 4.78 -4.43
C GLY A 56 3.86 3.90 -5.10
N ASP A 57 4.27 2.78 -5.70
CA ASP A 57 3.34 1.73 -6.11
C ASP A 57 2.73 1.05 -4.88
N VAL A 58 1.50 0.60 -5.04
CA VAL A 58 0.80 -0.17 -4.01
C VAL A 58 0.12 -1.35 -4.69
N LEU A 59 0.56 -2.56 -4.35
CA LEU A 59 -0.13 -3.80 -4.70
C LEU A 59 -1.27 -4.01 -3.72
N PHE A 60 -2.46 -4.32 -4.22
CA PHE A 60 -3.60 -4.81 -3.45
C PHE A 60 -3.94 -6.21 -3.90
N GLU A 61 -4.21 -7.07 -2.94
CA GLU A 61 -4.65 -8.44 -3.16
C GLU A 61 -5.93 -8.70 -2.39
N GLY A 62 -6.74 -9.63 -2.90
CA GLY A 62 -7.83 -10.20 -2.16
C GLY A 62 -7.93 -11.70 -2.42
N GLU A 63 -8.20 -12.44 -1.36
CA GLU A 63 -8.40 -13.88 -1.39
C GLU A 63 -9.72 -14.23 -0.70
N GLU A 64 -10.49 -15.12 -1.30
CA GLU A 64 -11.69 -15.68 -0.69
C GLU A 64 -11.28 -16.60 0.46
N VAL A 65 -11.70 -16.26 1.68
CA VAL A 65 -11.43 -17.07 2.86
C VAL A 65 -12.60 -18.05 3.04
N HIS A 66 -12.27 -19.33 3.18
CA HIS A 66 -13.22 -20.40 3.46
C HIS A 66 -13.02 -21.00 4.87
N PRO A 67 -13.27 -20.27 5.99
CA PRO A 67 -13.50 -20.93 7.26
C PRO A 67 -14.80 -21.73 7.19
N VAL A 68 -14.85 -22.83 7.95
CA VAL A 68 -15.96 -23.83 8.03
C VAL A 68 -17.37 -23.22 8.22
N ARG A 69 -17.50 -21.94 8.56
CA ARG A 69 -18.79 -21.27 8.88
C ARG A 69 -19.01 -19.85 8.33
N SER A 70 -18.10 -19.25 7.55
CA SER A 70 -18.31 -17.86 7.07
C SER A 70 -17.55 -17.53 5.78
N HIS A 71 -18.26 -17.35 4.67
CA HIS A 71 -17.66 -16.90 3.42
C HIS A 71 -17.31 -15.40 3.49
N GLY A 72 -16.11 -15.04 3.05
CA GLY A 72 -15.67 -13.64 3.02
C GLY A 72 -14.39 -13.46 2.21
N TRP A 73 -13.97 -12.21 2.05
CA TRP A 73 -12.70 -11.86 1.42
C TRP A 73 -11.72 -11.33 2.48
N GLY A 74 -10.51 -11.87 2.47
CA GLY A 74 -9.34 -11.28 3.13
C GLY A 74 -8.64 -10.36 2.14
N TYR A 75 -8.12 -9.23 2.62
CA TYR A 75 -7.43 -8.27 1.77
C TYR A 75 -6.03 -7.96 2.30
N PHE A 76 -5.09 -7.84 1.38
CA PHE A 76 -3.70 -7.56 1.67
C PHE A 76 -3.20 -6.42 0.79
N ALA A 77 -2.17 -5.71 1.24
CA ALA A 77 -1.52 -4.72 0.41
C ALA A 77 -0.02 -4.71 0.67
N TYR A 78 0.76 -4.42 -0.37
CA TYR A 78 2.22 -4.40 -0.32
C TYR A 78 2.77 -3.15 -1.00
N VAL A 79 3.90 -2.67 -0.50
CA VAL A 79 4.67 -1.56 -1.09
C VAL A 79 6.15 -1.92 -1.12
N ALA A 80 6.93 -1.24 -1.96
CA ALA A 80 8.39 -1.37 -1.94
C ALA A 80 8.96 -0.64 -0.72
N GLY A 81 9.73 -1.33 0.12
CA GLY A 81 10.55 -0.72 1.17
C GLY A 81 11.87 -0.19 0.63
N ILE A 82 12.53 0.69 1.40
CA ILE A 82 13.87 1.23 1.03
C ILE A 82 14.98 0.17 0.96
N SER A 83 14.80 -0.99 1.60
CA SER A 83 15.72 -2.11 1.50
C SER A 83 15.58 -2.92 0.21
N GLY A 84 14.61 -2.60 -0.66
CA GLY A 84 14.28 -3.38 -1.86
C GLY A 84 13.45 -4.62 -1.57
N ARG A 85 12.83 -4.67 -0.39
CA ARG A 85 11.93 -5.76 0.03
C ARG A 85 10.48 -5.30 -0.02
N PRO A 86 9.54 -6.18 -0.40
CA PRO A 86 8.13 -5.86 -0.29
C PRO A 86 7.73 -5.82 1.19
N ILE A 87 6.92 -4.84 1.55
CA ILE A 87 6.43 -4.65 2.91
C ILE A 87 4.91 -4.73 2.88
N GLN A 88 4.38 -5.69 3.63
CA GLN A 88 2.96 -5.83 3.81
C GLN A 88 2.43 -4.71 4.71
N LEU A 89 1.36 -4.07 4.27
CA LEU A 89 0.65 -3.06 5.04
C LEU A 89 -0.35 -3.71 5.97
N GLU A 90 -0.34 -3.28 7.22
CA GLU A 90 -1.32 -3.68 8.21
C GLU A 90 -2.35 -2.58 8.43
N TYR A 91 -3.60 -2.97 8.67
CA TYR A 91 -4.65 -2.04 9.05
C TYR A 91 -5.51 -2.61 10.18
N ASP A 92 -5.61 -1.84 11.25
CA ASP A 92 -6.56 -2.03 12.34
C ASP A 92 -7.07 -0.67 12.87
N SER A 93 -7.81 -0.70 13.98
CA SER A 93 -8.32 0.51 14.64
C SER A 93 -7.21 1.40 15.21
N SER A 94 -6.08 0.82 15.63
CA SER A 94 -4.94 1.55 16.18
C SER A 94 -4.21 2.34 15.10
N VAL A 95 -4.01 1.73 13.92
CA VAL A 95 -3.46 2.38 12.71
C VAL A 95 -4.36 3.54 12.30
N LYS A 96 -5.70 3.36 12.30
CA LYS A 96 -6.63 4.45 11.99
C LYS A 96 -6.54 5.60 12.99
N ALA A 97 -6.45 5.32 14.29
CA ALA A 97 -6.31 6.33 15.32
C ALA A 97 -4.99 7.11 15.14
N ARG A 98 -3.90 6.41 14.85
CA ARG A 98 -2.60 7.03 14.59
C ARG A 98 -2.61 7.93 13.36
N LEU A 99 -3.24 7.50 12.26
CA LEU A 99 -3.40 8.34 11.07
C LEU A 99 -4.19 9.63 11.34
N LYS A 100 -5.19 9.55 12.23
CA LYS A 100 -5.92 10.74 12.68
C LYS A 100 -5.03 11.69 13.47
N GLU A 101 -4.16 11.18 14.34
CA GLU A 101 -3.19 11.98 15.11
C GLU A 101 -2.15 12.65 14.20
N LEU A 102 -1.71 11.96 13.16
CA LEU A 102 -0.78 12.48 12.14
C LEU A 102 -1.42 13.53 11.22
N GLY A 103 -2.73 13.79 11.35
CA GLY A 103 -3.42 14.84 10.61
C GLY A 103 -3.91 14.44 9.22
N LEU A 104 -4.09 13.13 8.94
CA LEU A 104 -4.67 12.68 7.68
C LEU A 104 -6.07 13.30 7.47
N ASP A 105 -6.35 13.78 6.25
CA ASP A 105 -7.63 14.42 5.90
C ASP A 105 -8.82 13.55 6.32
N LYS A 106 -9.81 14.16 6.99
CA LYS A 106 -11.02 13.48 7.48
C LYS A 106 -11.77 12.72 6.38
N ARG A 107 -11.72 13.20 5.13
CA ARG A 107 -12.32 12.53 3.96
C ARG A 107 -11.65 11.18 3.67
N LEU A 108 -10.36 11.04 3.98
CA LEU A 108 -9.59 9.81 3.85
C LEU A 108 -9.77 8.89 5.08
N LEU A 109 -10.20 9.42 6.22
CA LEU A 109 -10.55 8.63 7.41
C LEU A 109 -11.91 7.92 7.29
N ALA A 110 -12.77 8.35 6.37
CA ALA A 110 -14.07 7.73 6.11
C ALA A 110 -13.94 6.35 5.44
N GLY A 111 -15.00 5.54 5.46
CA GLY A 111 -15.00 4.18 4.92
C GLY A 111 -14.74 3.07 5.95
N SER A 112 -15.34 1.91 5.71
CA SER A 112 -15.32 0.73 6.57
C SER A 112 -14.75 -0.48 5.81
N GLY A 113 -14.31 -1.49 6.57
CA GLY A 113 -13.70 -2.70 6.01
C GLY A 113 -12.20 -2.61 5.84
N GLN A 114 -11.58 -3.77 5.66
CA GLN A 114 -10.13 -3.92 5.58
C GLN A 114 -9.57 -3.25 4.31
N LEU A 115 -10.19 -3.46 3.14
CA LEU A 115 -9.70 -2.87 1.88
C LEU A 115 -9.68 -1.33 1.92
N ALA A 116 -10.75 -0.69 2.39
CA ALA A 116 -10.77 0.77 2.61
C ALA A 116 -9.70 1.21 3.61
N GLY A 117 -9.44 0.39 4.63
CA GLY A 117 -8.36 0.60 5.59
C GLY A 117 -6.98 0.60 4.96
N LEU A 118 -6.68 -0.38 4.11
CA LEU A 118 -5.42 -0.46 3.37
C LEU A 118 -5.24 0.72 2.40
N VAL A 119 -6.30 1.11 1.68
CA VAL A 119 -6.28 2.31 0.81
C VAL A 119 -5.98 3.58 1.62
N ARG A 120 -6.48 3.67 2.86
CA ARG A 120 -6.20 4.79 3.75
C ARG A 120 -4.72 4.84 4.16
N VAL A 121 -4.12 3.70 4.51
CA VAL A 121 -2.68 3.62 4.78
C VAL A 121 -1.88 4.02 3.55
N ALA A 122 -2.25 3.51 2.37
CA ALA A 122 -1.61 3.85 1.11
C ALA A 122 -1.64 5.37 0.81
N HIS A 123 -2.78 6.04 1.04
CA HIS A 123 -2.86 7.51 0.96
C HIS A 123 -1.91 8.20 1.94
N ALA A 124 -1.86 7.73 3.19
CA ALA A 124 -1.00 8.30 4.21
C ALA A 124 0.48 8.20 3.82
N LEU A 125 0.92 7.02 3.36
CA LEU A 125 2.29 6.82 2.89
C LEU A 125 2.64 7.75 1.73
N ARG A 126 1.74 7.90 0.74
CA ARG A 126 1.94 8.85 -0.37
C ARG A 126 1.94 10.32 0.08
N ALA A 127 1.36 10.62 1.23
CA ALA A 127 1.37 11.95 1.83
C ALA A 127 2.56 12.17 2.79
N GLY A 128 3.51 11.24 2.88
CA GLY A 128 4.65 11.37 3.80
C GLY A 128 4.37 10.93 5.23
N MET A 129 3.24 10.28 5.50
CA MET A 129 2.82 9.87 6.82
C MET A 129 2.97 8.36 7.02
N CYS A 130 3.75 7.95 8.01
CA CYS A 130 3.87 6.55 8.41
C CYS A 130 3.13 6.30 9.75
N PRO A 131 2.06 5.48 9.78
CA PRO A 131 1.34 5.19 11.01
C PRO A 131 1.99 4.14 11.91
N TYR A 132 3.06 3.48 11.45
CA TYR A 132 3.73 2.43 12.20
C TYR A 132 4.86 3.01 13.07
N THR A 133 5.12 2.40 14.22
CA THR A 133 5.99 2.95 15.28
C THR A 133 7.23 2.09 15.57
N SER A 134 7.67 1.27 14.61
CA SER A 134 8.74 0.27 14.77
C SER A 134 9.73 0.28 13.59
N GLU A 135 10.41 -0.84 13.35
CA GLU A 135 11.26 -1.13 12.18
C GLU A 135 10.57 -0.78 10.84
N LEU A 136 9.24 -0.96 10.75
CA LEU A 136 8.45 -0.55 9.60
C LEU A 136 8.51 0.96 9.34
N GLN A 137 8.69 1.79 10.37
CA GLN A 137 8.86 3.24 10.19
C GLN A 137 10.19 3.57 9.54
N HIS A 138 11.26 2.83 9.81
CA HIS A 138 12.53 3.04 9.11
C HIS A 138 12.36 2.68 7.64
N GLU A 139 11.76 1.52 7.37
CA GLU A 139 11.58 1.05 6.01
C GLU A 139 10.57 1.87 5.17
N LEU A 140 9.45 2.28 5.78
CA LEU A 140 8.35 2.98 5.10
C LEU A 140 8.38 4.49 5.30
N GLY A 141 9.01 4.99 6.37
CA GLY A 141 9.10 6.43 6.64
C GLY A 141 9.97 7.14 5.62
N ALA A 142 11.08 6.52 5.20
CA ALA A 142 11.89 7.03 4.10
C ALA A 142 11.16 6.95 2.76
N VAL A 143 10.41 5.88 2.49
CA VAL A 143 9.51 5.81 1.30
C VAL A 143 8.51 6.96 1.32
N ALA A 144 7.88 7.20 2.45
CA ALA A 144 6.88 8.26 2.58
C ALA A 144 7.50 9.65 2.36
N LEU A 145 8.69 9.90 2.90
CA LEU A 145 9.42 11.16 2.71
C LEU A 145 9.91 11.35 1.26
N ASP A 146 10.44 10.31 0.63
CA ASP A 146 10.93 10.34 -0.76
C ASP A 146 9.81 10.56 -1.77
N LEU A 147 8.59 10.08 -1.47
CA LEU A 147 7.41 10.32 -2.31
C LEU A 147 6.94 11.78 -2.29
N VAL A 148 7.25 12.53 -1.22
CA VAL A 148 6.88 13.96 -1.09
C VAL A 148 7.94 14.87 -1.67
N LEU A 149 9.21 14.44 -1.74
CA LEU A 149 10.34 15.23 -2.23
C LEU A 149 10.95 14.59 -3.49
N PRO A 150 10.31 14.71 -4.67
CA PRO A 150 10.98 14.37 -5.92
C PRO A 150 12.04 15.45 -6.24
N GLY A 151 13.21 15.39 -5.60
CA GLY A 151 14.37 16.19 -6.01
C GLY A 151 15.09 16.96 -4.91
N ALA A 152 15.69 16.27 -3.94
CA ALA A 152 16.87 16.78 -3.25
C ALA A 152 18.09 15.94 -3.64
N GLN A 153 18.47 15.97 -4.92
CA GLN A 153 19.86 15.69 -5.26
C GLN A 153 20.70 16.85 -4.69
N PRO A 154 21.69 16.62 -3.80
CA PRO A 154 22.66 17.64 -3.51
C PRO A 154 23.34 17.97 -4.83
N ALA A 155 23.16 19.19 -5.32
CA ALA A 155 23.94 19.72 -6.43
C ALA A 155 25.41 19.55 -6.03
N HIS A 156 26.09 18.60 -6.68
CA HIS A 156 27.52 18.47 -6.60
C HIS A 156 28.07 19.75 -7.24
N ARG A 157 28.35 20.76 -6.39
CA ARG A 157 29.16 21.91 -6.79
C ARG A 157 30.55 21.35 -7.08
N GLU A 158 30.77 20.95 -8.32
CA GLU A 158 32.12 20.88 -8.86
C GLU A 158 32.71 22.28 -8.74
N ARG A 159 33.66 22.42 -7.82
CA ARG A 159 34.59 23.54 -7.84
C ARG A 159 35.60 23.22 -8.93
N LEU A 160 35.59 24.00 -10.00
CA LEU A 160 36.77 24.34 -10.79
C LEU A 160 36.72 25.84 -11.09
#